data_AF-A0A151EI50-F1
#
_entry.id   AF-A0A151EI50-F1
#
_cell.length_a   1.000
_cell.length_b   1.000
_cell.length_c   1.000
_cell.angle_alpha   90.00
_cell.angle_beta   90.00
_cell.angle_gamma   90.00
#
_symmetry.space_group_name_H-M   'P 1'
#
loop_
_entity.id
_entity.type
_entity.pdbx_description
1 polymer ?
#
loop_
_entity_poly.entity_id
_entity_poly.type
_entity_poly.pdbx_seq_one_letter_code
_entity_poly.pdbx_strand_id
1 'polypeptide(L)'
;MKIVSVVGARPNFVKIAPLVQQFTERGINHMLVHTGQHYDYDMSKVFFSDLNLPKPDKNLGVGSGTHAVQTGRMMAELEKVFLEENPDLIVVVGDVNSTLAAAIPNCYLHLRRTQF
;
A
#
# COMPACT_ATOMS: atom_id res chain seq x y z
N MET A 1 16.23 6.51 5.53
CA MET A 1 14.93 6.90 4.97
C MET A 1 14.09 5.65 4.79
N LYS A 2 12.93 5.58 5.44
CA LYS A 2 11.98 4.48 5.36
C LYS A 2 10.77 4.88 4.53
N ILE A 3 10.45 4.08 3.51
CA ILE A 3 9.32 4.31 2.61
C ILE A 3 8.28 3.22 2.82
N VAL A 4 7.02 3.60 2.97
CA VAL A 4 5.89 2.66 2.94
C VAL A 4 5.09 2.88 1.67
N SER A 5 4.93 1.86 0.84
CA SER A 5 4.04 1.90 -0.32
C SER A 5 2.75 1.15 -0.04
N VAL A 6 1.60 1.78 -0.30
CA VAL A 6 0.29 1.17 -0.10
C VAL A 6 -0.36 0.84 -1.44
N VAL A 7 -0.78 -0.40 -1.59
CA VAL A 7 -1.48 -0.92 -2.78
C VAL A 7 -2.74 -1.67 -2.39
N GLY A 8 -3.74 -1.69 -3.26
CA GLY A 8 -4.96 -2.44 -2.98
C GLY A 8 -5.57 -3.18 -4.16
N ALA A 9 -5.31 -2.76 -5.39
CA ALA A 9 -5.89 -3.37 -6.59
C ALA A 9 -4.84 -3.64 -7.66
N ARG A 10 -5.20 -4.49 -8.63
CA ARG A 10 -4.34 -4.86 -9.76
C ARG A 10 -3.69 -3.66 -10.47
N PRO A 11 -4.40 -2.56 -10.79
CA PRO A 11 -3.77 -1.39 -11.41
C PRO A 11 -2.68 -0.75 -10.54
N ASN A 12 -2.75 -0.89 -9.21
CA ASN A 12 -1.71 -0.37 -8.32
C ASN A 12 -0.43 -1.22 -8.41
N PHE A 13 -0.53 -2.54 -8.56
CA PHE A 13 0.64 -3.43 -8.63
C PHE A 13 1.51 -3.10 -9.85
N VAL A 14 0.88 -2.93 -11.01
CA VAL A 14 1.58 -2.57 -12.25
C VAL A 14 2.32 -1.23 -12.12
N LYS A 15 1.72 -0.26 -11.41
CA LYS A 15 2.31 1.07 -11.20
C LYS A 15 3.43 1.06 -10.15
N ILE A 16 3.30 0.26 -9.09
CA ILE A 16 4.30 0.22 -8.02
C ILE A 16 5.51 -0.65 -8.37
N ALA A 17 5.34 -1.69 -9.19
CA ALA A 17 6.40 -2.62 -9.59
C ALA A 17 7.74 -1.96 -9.94
N PRO A 18 7.82 -0.99 -10.87
CA PRO A 18 9.08 -0.34 -11.19
C PRO A 18 9.68 0.44 -10.01
N LEU A 19 8.86 1.03 -9.14
CA LEU A 19 9.34 1.74 -7.95
C LEU A 19 9.92 0.77 -6.92
N VAL A 20 9.24 -0.35 -6.64
CA VAL A 20 9.73 -1.37 -5.71
C VAL A 20 11.07 -1.92 -6.17
N GLN A 21 11.18 -2.26 -7.46
CA GLN A 21 12.44 -2.74 -8.04
C GLN A 21 13.58 -1.71 -7.81
N GLN A 22 13.33 -0.43 -8.12
CA GLN A 22 14.33 0.62 -7.91
C GLN A 22 14.68 0.84 -6.43
N PHE A 23 13.72 0.70 -5.52
CA PHE A 23 13.98 0.79 -4.08
C PHE A 23 14.88 -0.36 -3.61
N THR A 24 14.61 -1.59 -4.07
CA THR A 24 15.44 -2.76 -3.78
C THR A 24 16.85 -2.60 -4.33
N GLU A 25 17.01 -2.24 -5.60
CA GLU A 25 18.33 -2.06 -6.26
C GLU A 25 19.19 -1.00 -5.55
N ARG A 26 18.56 0.05 -5.01
CA ARG A 26 19.24 1.14 -4.30
C ARG A 26 19.40 0.88 -2.80
N GLY A 27 18.96 -0.27 -2.28
CA GLY A 27 19.02 -0.59 -0.86
C GLY A 27 18.19 0.35 0.03
N ILE A 28 17.11 0.91 -0.50
CA ILE A 28 16.21 1.76 0.28
C ILE A 28 15.39 0.89 1.22
N ASN A 29 15.28 1.30 2.49
CA ASN A 29 14.40 0.65 3.44
C ASN A 29 12.94 0.89 3.01
N HIS A 30 12.34 -0.10 2.38
CA HIS A 30 11.03 -0.02 1.77
C HIS A 30 10.14 -1.15 2.29
N MET A 31 8.90 -0.80 2.62
CA MET A 31 7.85 -1.72 3.01
C MET A 31 6.66 -1.60 2.06
N LEU A 32 6.15 -2.74 1.58
CA LEU A 32 4.98 -2.85 0.73
C LEU A 32 3.77 -3.35 1.53
N VAL A 33 2.74 -2.52 1.64
CA VAL A 33 1.50 -2.81 2.34
C VAL A 33 0.37 -3.04 1.34
N HIS A 34 -0.27 -4.19 1.43
CA HIS A 34 -1.45 -4.55 0.64
C HIS A 34 -2.73 -4.41 1.47
N THR A 35 -3.73 -3.65 1.01
CA THR A 35 -4.94 -3.38 1.81
C THR A 35 -5.92 -4.55 1.88
N GLY A 36 -5.88 -5.49 0.92
CA GLY A 36 -6.71 -6.69 0.95
C GLY A 36 -8.15 -6.46 0.49
N GLN A 37 -8.41 -5.45 -0.35
CA GLN A 37 -9.77 -5.08 -0.80
C GLN A 37 -10.38 -5.98 -1.89
N HIS A 38 -9.64 -6.95 -2.42
CA HIS A 38 -10.10 -7.89 -3.44
C HIS A 38 -10.21 -9.33 -2.91
N TYR A 39 -11.24 -10.04 -3.38
CA TYR A 39 -11.62 -11.39 -2.94
C TYR A 39 -10.70 -12.52 -3.42
N ASP A 40 -9.85 -12.28 -4.43
CA ASP A 40 -9.12 -13.37 -5.07
C ASP A 40 -7.63 -13.30 -4.76
N TYR A 41 -7.28 -13.88 -3.61
CA TYR A 41 -5.92 -13.96 -3.08
C TYR A 41 -4.97 -14.69 -4.02
N ASP A 42 -5.47 -15.70 -4.73
CA ASP A 42 -4.67 -16.45 -5.71
C ASP A 42 -4.41 -15.62 -6.96
N MET A 43 -5.39 -14.85 -7.41
CA MET A 43 -5.18 -13.89 -8.50
C MET A 43 -4.13 -12.82 -8.14
N SER A 44 -4.17 -12.28 -6.91
CA SER A 44 -3.13 -11.34 -6.46
C SER A 44 -1.74 -11.97 -6.50
N LYS A 45 -1.57 -13.20 -5.99
CA LYS A 45 -0.27 -13.90 -6.01
C LYS A 45 0.32 -14.05 -7.41
N VAL A 46 -0.51 -14.39 -8.39
CA VAL A 46 -0.07 -14.51 -9.79
C VAL A 46 0.49 -13.17 -10.28
N PHE A 47 -0.18 -12.05 -10.00
CA PHE A 47 0.35 -10.73 -10.38
C PHE A 47 1.64 -10.34 -9.68
N PHE A 48 1.82 -10.71 -8.41
CA PHE A 48 3.10 -10.48 -7.73
C PHE A 48 4.24 -11.23 -8.43
N SER A 49 3.99 -12.49 -8.82
CA SER A 49 4.94 -13.30 -9.57
C SER A 49 5.22 -12.73 -10.96
N ASP A 50 4.17 -12.40 -11.74
CA ASP A 50 4.30 -11.92 -13.11
C ASP A 50 5.04 -10.57 -13.20
N LEU A 51 4.90 -9.73 -12.17
CA LEU A 51 5.54 -8.42 -12.10
C LEU A 51 6.90 -8.45 -11.39
N ASN A 52 7.41 -9.63 -11.03
CA ASN A 52 8.61 -9.79 -10.18
C ASN A 52 8.55 -8.93 -8.91
N LEU A 53 7.36 -8.73 -8.36
CA LEU A 53 7.17 -8.00 -7.12
C LEU A 53 7.43 -8.93 -5.94
N PRO A 54 8.11 -8.47 -4.87
CA PRO A 54 8.16 -9.21 -3.62
C PRO A 54 6.76 -9.35 -3.04
N LYS A 55 6.56 -10.38 -2.21
CA LYS A 55 5.34 -10.49 -1.41
C LYS A 55 5.19 -9.24 -0.54
N PRO A 56 3.96 -8.75 -0.31
CA PRO A 56 3.76 -7.63 0.59
C PRO A 56 4.22 -7.99 1.99
N ASP A 57 4.93 -7.08 2.65
CA ASP A 57 5.39 -7.22 4.04
C ASP A 57 4.21 -7.29 5.00
N LYS A 58 3.12 -6.58 4.68
CA LYS A 58 1.86 -6.60 5.45
C LYS A 58 0.67 -6.65 4.52
N ASN A 59 -0.27 -7.55 4.78
CA ASN A 59 -1.58 -7.59 4.13
C ASN A 59 -2.65 -7.33 5.19
N LEU A 60 -3.42 -6.24 5.03
CA LEU A 60 -4.38 -5.78 6.03
C LEU A 60 -5.68 -6.59 6.02
N GLY A 61 -5.94 -7.36 4.95
CA GLY A 61 -7.09 -8.26 4.90
C GLY A 61 -8.45 -7.57 5.08
N VAL A 62 -8.59 -6.30 4.65
CA VAL A 62 -9.81 -5.50 4.88
C VAL A 62 -11.07 -6.15 4.29
N GLY A 63 -10.89 -6.94 3.23
CA GLY A 63 -11.96 -7.68 2.57
C GLY A 63 -12.93 -6.77 1.85
N SER A 64 -14.12 -7.29 1.60
CA SER A 64 -15.15 -6.60 0.82
C SER A 64 -16.17 -5.85 1.68
N GLY A 65 -16.85 -4.91 1.05
CA GLY A 65 -17.88 -4.08 1.65
C GLY A 65 -18.22 -2.91 0.73
N THR A 66 -19.09 -2.02 1.20
CA THR A 66 -19.31 -0.74 0.51
C THR A 66 -18.04 0.11 0.56
N HIS A 67 -17.87 1.03 -0.39
CA HIS A 67 -16.69 1.89 -0.48
C HIS A 67 -16.37 2.59 0.84
N ALA A 68 -17.39 3.11 1.53
CA ALA A 68 -17.21 3.78 2.83
C ALA A 68 -16.69 2.83 3.91
N VAL A 69 -17.27 1.64 4.02
CA VAL A 69 -16.87 0.63 5.03
C VAL A 69 -15.44 0.14 4.77
N GLN A 70 -15.13 -0.18 3.52
CA GLN A 70 -13.78 -0.58 3.12
C GLN A 70 -12.74 0.51 3.42
N THR A 71 -13.03 1.76 3.04
CA THR A 71 -12.13 2.89 3.26
C THR A 71 -11.89 3.12 4.74
N GLY A 72 -12.94 3.12 5.57
CA GLY A 72 -12.81 3.30 7.02
C GLY A 72 -11.96 2.21 7.69
N ARG A 73 -12.14 0.95 7.30
CA ARG A 73 -11.32 -0.17 7.78
C ARG A 73 -9.85 -0.03 7.35
N MET A 74 -9.61 0.33 6.08
CA MET A 74 -8.25 0.59 5.60
C MET A 74 -7.57 1.70 6.39
N MET A 75 -8.26 2.82 6.63
CA MET A 75 -7.71 3.94 7.38
C MET A 75 -7.27 3.52 8.78
N ALA A 76 -8.13 2.81 9.51
CA ALA A 76 -7.83 2.36 10.87
C ALA A 76 -6.62 1.41 10.92
N GLU A 77 -6.51 0.47 9.98
CA GLU A 77 -5.36 -0.45 9.94
C GLU A 77 -4.08 0.23 9.44
N LEU A 78 -4.17 1.11 8.44
CA LEU A 78 -3.02 1.86 7.92
C LEU A 78 -2.45 2.81 8.96
N GLU A 79 -3.29 3.47 9.76
CA GLU A 79 -2.84 4.34 10.84
C GLU A 79 -1.96 3.57 11.85
N LYS A 80 -2.38 2.36 12.25
CA LYS A 80 -1.56 1.49 13.12
C LYS A 80 -0.21 1.19 12.49
N VAL A 81 -0.18 0.87 11.19
CA VAL A 81 1.07 0.63 10.46
C VAL A 81 1.95 1.87 10.45
N PHE A 82 1.40 3.05 10.19
CA PHE A 82 2.19 4.27 10.12
C PHE A 82 2.76 4.67 11.48
N LEU A 83 2.01 4.45 12.56
CA LEU A 83 2.48 4.68 13.92
C LEU A 83 3.57 3.69 14.35
N GLU A 84 3.40 2.42 14.01
CA GLU A 84 4.37 1.35 14.31
C GLU A 84 5.66 1.53 13.51
N GLU A 85 5.54 1.77 12.22
CA GLU A 85 6.68 1.78 11.30
C GLU A 85 7.36 3.14 11.22
N ASN A 86 6.67 4.22 11.59
CA ASN A 86 7.11 5.62 11.52
C ASN A 86 7.86 5.98 10.23
N PRO A 87 7.22 5.85 9.04
CA PRO A 87 7.90 6.04 7.77
C PRO A 87 8.20 7.51 7.47
N ASP A 88 9.32 7.77 6.81
CA ASP A 88 9.69 9.11 6.33
C ASP A 88 8.82 9.55 5.14
N LEU A 89 8.36 8.58 4.34
CA LEU A 89 7.57 8.81 3.14
C LEU A 89 6.52 7.71 2.96
N ILE A 90 5.29 8.12 2.65
CA ILE A 90 4.24 7.21 2.21
C ILE A 90 3.97 7.43 0.72
N VAL A 91 4.02 6.33 -0.04
CA VAL A 91 3.74 6.30 -1.48
C VAL A 91 2.42 5.60 -1.71
N VAL A 92 1.52 6.27 -2.43
CA VAL A 92 0.23 5.74 -2.87
C VAL A 92 0.17 5.91 -4.38
N VAL A 93 -0.48 4.98 -5.08
CA VAL A 93 -0.57 5.00 -6.54
C VAL A 93 -2.01 4.87 -7.02
N GLY A 94 -2.42 5.73 -7.94
CA GLY A 94 -3.77 5.72 -8.52
C GLY A 94 -4.86 6.27 -7.61
N ASP A 95 -6.11 5.89 -7.87
CA ASP A 95 -7.34 6.57 -7.45
C ASP A 95 -8.37 5.64 -6.78
N VAL A 96 -7.90 4.53 -6.19
CA VAL A 96 -8.77 3.57 -5.50
C VAL A 96 -8.98 3.92 -4.02
N ASN A 97 -9.93 3.25 -3.35
CA ASN A 97 -10.22 3.43 -1.91
C ASN A 97 -8.95 3.44 -1.05
N SER A 98 -7.98 2.57 -1.37
CA SER A 98 -6.69 2.49 -0.66
C SER A 98 -5.84 3.76 -0.76
N THR A 99 -5.92 4.51 -1.86
CA THR A 99 -5.22 5.80 -2.01
C THR A 99 -5.76 6.80 -0.99
N LEU A 100 -7.08 6.97 -0.95
CA LEU A 100 -7.74 7.88 -0.02
C LEU A 100 -7.49 7.44 1.43
N ALA A 101 -7.61 6.14 1.70
CA ALA A 101 -7.45 5.57 3.02
C ALA A 101 -6.03 5.71 3.59
N ALA A 102 -5.00 5.69 2.74
CA ALA A 102 -3.62 5.93 3.14
C ALA A 102 -3.30 7.43 3.27
N ALA A 103 -3.90 8.27 2.42
CA ALA A 103 -3.62 9.70 2.41
C ALA A 103 -4.12 10.40 3.68
N ILE A 104 -5.33 10.08 4.17
CA ILE A 104 -5.94 10.81 5.28
C ILE A 104 -5.16 10.63 6.60
N PRO A 105 -4.88 9.41 7.12
CA PRO A 105 -4.14 9.25 8.37
C PRO A 105 -2.74 9.85 8.30
N ASN A 106 -2.06 9.68 7.16
CA ASN A 106 -0.78 10.33 6.87
C ASN A 106 -0.86 11.87 7.07
N CYS A 107 -1.97 12.48 6.64
CA CYS A 107 -2.15 13.92 6.84
C CYS A 107 -2.11 14.36 8.30
N TYR A 108 -2.75 13.59 9.17
CA TYR A 108 -2.85 13.89 10.59
C TYR A 108 -1.55 13.57 11.35
N LEU A 109 -0.78 12.60 10.86
CA LEU A 109 0.52 12.21 11.42
C LEU A 109 1.69 13.09 10.96
N HIS A 110 1.44 14.09 10.10
CA HIS A 110 2.46 15.03 9.59
C HIS A 110 3.67 14.36 8.89
N LEU A 111 3.49 13.17 8.30
CA LEU A 111 4.57 12.50 7.55
C LEU A 111 4.68 13.09 6.12
N ARG A 112 5.87 13.01 5.50
CA ARG A 112 6.09 13.60 4.15
C ARG A 112 5.31 12.81 3.08
N ARG A 113 4.83 13.53 2.05
CA ARG A 113 3.93 12.98 1.01
C ARG A 113 4.56 13.04 -0.38
N THR A 114 4.37 12.00 -1.19
CA THR A 114 4.56 12.06 -2.65
C THR A 114 3.51 11.17 -3.32
N GLN A 115 2.69 11.76 -4.18
CA GLN A 115 1.64 11.07 -4.95
C GLN A 115 2.12 10.97 -6.41
N PHE A 116 2.01 9.78 -7.00
CA PHE A 116 2.40 9.49 -8.39
C PHE A 116 1.22 8.92 -9.19
#